data_AF-A0AAX3NBR9-F1
#
_entry.id   AF-A0AAX3NBR9-F1
#
_cell.length_a   1.000
_cell.length_b   1.000
_cell.length_c   1.000
_cell.angle_alpha   90.00
_cell.angle_beta   90.00
_cell.angle_gamma   90.00
#
_symmetry.space_group_name_H-M   'P 1'
#
loop_
_entity.id
_entity.type
_entity.pdbx_description
1 polymer ?
#
loop_
_entity_poly.entity_id
_entity_poly.type
_entity_poly.pdbx_seq_one_letter_code
_entity_poly.pdbx_strand_id
1 'polypeptide(L)'
;MDIRENSLDYLSKVGKTLKPFYDFETKVYGFQNEGKRAKIGFLIIGIIFIVWGVLVGSVGVFVAYTEQVTTQNVLSRYIVAILPILFFCGIGSFFLIQFFKGIKKYDTLQKKNKELQLLREQDSLKLKPYIQSYKKYEAEFPIEFYNYRDVVSLYNLIKTQQADNLKEAFQVLRTRKFQQEQQQKLNSIQQQQNIIQRKQNLSLVSQLLMSNKQNTMQKDINKLKKR
;
A
#
# COMPACT_ATOMS: atom_id res chain seq x y z
N MET A 1 -30.02 -38.46 21.59
CA MET A 1 -28.88 -37.78 20.94
C MET A 1 -28.69 -36.45 21.65
N ASP A 2 -27.48 -36.19 22.13
CA ASP A 2 -27.17 -35.02 22.97
C ASP A 2 -27.34 -33.72 22.16
N ILE A 3 -27.97 -32.69 22.74
CA ILE A 3 -28.23 -31.37 22.11
C ILE A 3 -26.91 -30.76 21.60
N ARG A 4 -25.84 -31.04 22.33
CA ARG A 4 -24.48 -30.62 22.01
C ARG A 4 -23.93 -31.28 20.74
N GLU A 5 -24.13 -32.59 20.59
CA GLU A 5 -23.66 -33.36 19.44
C GLU A 5 -24.35 -32.91 18.15
N ASN A 6 -25.67 -32.68 18.22
CA ASN A 6 -26.44 -32.12 17.11
C ASN A 6 -25.96 -30.72 16.71
N SER A 7 -25.61 -29.87 17.69
CA SER A 7 -25.08 -28.52 17.44
C SER A 7 -23.72 -28.57 16.75
N LEU A 8 -22.84 -29.49 17.17
CA LEU A 8 -21.53 -29.69 16.56
C LEU A 8 -21.62 -30.25 15.14
N ASP A 9 -22.52 -31.21 14.88
CA ASP A 9 -22.74 -31.74 13.53
C ASP A 9 -23.31 -30.66 12.59
N TYR A 10 -24.26 -29.87 13.05
CA TYR A 10 -24.81 -28.75 12.27
C TYR A 10 -23.72 -27.73 11.91
N LEU A 11 -22.93 -27.26 12.89
CA LEU A 11 -21.85 -26.32 12.65
C LEU A 11 -20.74 -26.90 11.76
N SER A 12 -20.48 -28.20 11.86
CA SER A 12 -19.54 -28.91 10.96
C SER A 12 -20.02 -28.87 9.51
N LYS A 13 -21.31 -29.10 9.26
CA LYS A 13 -21.92 -29.00 7.93
C LYS A 13 -21.84 -27.58 7.37
N VAL A 14 -22.26 -26.59 8.16
CA VAL A 14 -22.18 -25.16 7.78
C VAL A 14 -20.73 -24.76 7.50
N GLY A 15 -19.79 -25.15 8.37
CA GLY A 15 -18.37 -24.86 8.22
C GLY A 15 -17.77 -25.50 6.96
N LYS A 16 -18.13 -26.75 6.63
CA LYS A 16 -17.72 -27.42 5.39
C LYS A 16 -18.24 -26.71 4.15
N THR A 17 -19.46 -26.18 4.19
CA THR A 17 -20.03 -25.41 3.08
C THR A 17 -19.36 -24.04 2.92
N LEU A 18 -19.01 -23.36 4.02
CA LEU A 18 -18.40 -22.03 3.99
C LEU A 18 -16.89 -22.04 3.70
N LYS A 19 -16.18 -23.11 4.07
CA LYS A 19 -14.72 -23.21 3.93
C LYS A 19 -14.22 -22.94 2.50
N PRO A 20 -14.80 -23.54 1.44
CA PRO A 20 -14.36 -23.27 0.06
C PRO A 20 -14.53 -21.80 -0.35
N PHE A 21 -15.59 -21.12 0.12
CA PHE A 21 -15.81 -19.70 -0.16
C PHE A 21 -14.78 -18.84 0.58
N TYR A 22 -14.52 -19.13 1.85
CA TYR A 22 -13.48 -18.44 2.62
C TYR A 22 -12.07 -18.64 2.03
N ASP A 23 -11.73 -19.86 1.62
CA ASP A 23 -10.43 -20.17 0.99
C ASP A 23 -10.31 -19.47 -0.38
N PHE A 24 -11.42 -19.33 -1.11
CA PHE A 24 -11.47 -18.56 -2.36
C PHE A 24 -11.28 -17.07 -2.10
N GLU A 25 -12.02 -16.47 -1.17
CA GLU A 25 -11.92 -15.05 -0.85
C GLU A 25 -10.51 -14.68 -0.37
N THR A 26 -9.92 -15.47 0.54
CA THR A 26 -8.56 -15.20 1.05
C THR A 26 -7.48 -15.29 -0.03
N LYS A 27 -7.65 -16.17 -1.03
CA LYS A 27 -6.72 -16.27 -2.18
C LYS A 27 -6.94 -15.17 -3.21
N VAL A 28 -8.19 -14.75 -3.43
CA VAL A 28 -8.56 -13.80 -4.49
C VAL A 28 -8.41 -12.34 -4.08
N TYR A 29 -8.72 -11.99 -2.83
CA TYR A 29 -8.63 -10.61 -2.33
C TYR A 29 -7.22 -10.20 -1.84
N GLY A 30 -6.26 -11.13 -1.79
CA GLY A 30 -4.89 -10.86 -1.36
C GLY A 30 -4.04 -10.02 -2.34
N PHE A 31 -4.47 -9.80 -3.58
CA PHE A 31 -3.66 -9.11 -4.59
C PHE A 31 -4.50 -8.28 -5.57
N GLN A 32 -4.44 -6.95 -5.44
CA GLN A 32 -4.81 -6.00 -6.48
C GLN A 32 -3.67 -4.99 -6.67
N ASN A 33 -2.53 -5.47 -7.18
CA ASN A 33 -1.52 -4.56 -7.70
C ASN A 33 -1.76 -4.37 -9.19
N GLU A 34 -2.62 -3.40 -9.52
CA GLU A 34 -2.72 -2.88 -10.89
C GLU A 34 -1.42 -2.15 -11.24
N GLY A 35 -0.49 -2.86 -11.87
CA GLY A 35 0.71 -2.26 -12.42
C GLY A 35 0.33 -1.31 -13.56
N LYS A 36 0.74 -0.04 -13.47
CA LYS A 36 0.65 0.90 -14.59
C LYS A 36 1.81 0.64 -15.55
N ARG A 37 1.54 0.68 -16.87
CA ARG A 37 2.59 0.61 -17.90
C ARG A 37 3.59 1.75 -17.70
N ALA A 38 4.86 1.50 -18.01
CA ALA A 38 5.86 2.55 -18.05
C ALA A 38 5.41 3.64 -19.05
N LYS A 39 5.47 4.91 -18.64
CA LYS A 39 5.05 6.02 -19.51
C LYS A 39 5.98 6.11 -20.70
N ILE A 40 5.42 6.10 -21.91
CA ILE A 40 6.17 6.28 -23.18
C ILE A 40 7.01 7.56 -23.16
N GLY A 41 6.58 8.59 -22.41
CA GLY A 41 7.35 9.82 -22.19
C GLY A 41 8.76 9.58 -21.66
N PHE A 42 9.00 8.55 -20.83
CA PHE A 42 10.36 8.25 -20.35
C PHE A 42 11.29 7.75 -21.47
N LEU A 43 10.75 6.99 -22.43
CA LEU A 43 11.51 6.57 -23.60
C LEU A 43 11.83 7.77 -24.51
N ILE A 44 10.84 8.63 -24.77
CA ILE A 44 11.02 9.81 -25.62
C ILE A 44 12.05 10.76 -25.00
N ILE A 45 11.93 11.06 -23.71
CA ILE A 45 12.88 11.92 -22.98
C ILE A 45 14.30 11.31 -23.00
N GLY A 46 14.43 10.01 -22.76
CA GLY A 46 15.72 9.33 -22.81
C GLY A 46 16.42 9.44 -24.17
N ILE A 47 15.67 9.24 -25.27
CA ILE A 47 16.19 9.36 -26.63
C ILE A 47 16.59 10.80 -26.94
N ILE A 48 15.76 11.79 -26.58
CA ILE A 48 16.06 13.22 -26.78
C ILE A 48 17.37 13.60 -26.11
N PHE A 49 17.59 13.18 -24.86
CA PHE A 49 18.83 13.48 -24.14
C PHE A 49 20.07 12.86 -24.78
N ILE A 50 19.97 11.63 -25.30
CA ILE A 50 21.08 10.99 -26.01
C ILE A 50 21.39 11.72 -27.32
N VAL A 51 20.38 12.00 -28.13
CA VAL A 51 20.53 12.72 -29.40
C VAL A 51 21.12 14.13 -29.16
N TRP A 52 20.62 14.83 -28.15
CA TRP A 52 21.12 16.16 -27.77
C TRP A 52 22.57 16.10 -27.30
N GLY A 53 22.91 15.11 -26.46
CA GLY A 53 24.28 14.88 -26.00
C GLY A 53 25.27 14.62 -27.14
N VAL A 54 24.87 13.83 -28.14
CA VAL A 54 25.69 13.55 -29.33
C VAL A 54 25.85 14.79 -30.20
N LEU A 55 24.79 15.59 -30.41
CA LEU A 55 24.85 16.82 -31.21
C LEU A 55 25.72 17.90 -30.56
N VAL A 56 25.54 18.16 -29.26
CA VAL A 56 26.36 19.15 -28.53
C VAL A 56 27.82 18.67 -28.46
N GLY A 57 28.02 17.38 -28.26
CA GLY A 57 29.32 16.74 -28.26
C GLY A 57 30.08 16.86 -29.56
N SER A 58 29.42 16.55 -30.69
CA SER A 58 30.05 16.59 -32.01
C SER A 58 30.47 18.00 -32.39
N VAL A 59 29.67 19.02 -32.04
CA VAL A 59 30.04 20.44 -32.22
C VAL A 59 31.24 20.80 -31.34
N GLY A 60 31.24 20.40 -30.06
CA GLY A 60 32.37 20.66 -29.16
C GLY A 60 33.68 20.00 -29.61
N VAL A 61 33.59 18.76 -30.12
CA VAL A 61 34.74 18.02 -30.68
C VAL A 61 35.23 18.65 -31.99
N PHE A 62 34.32 19.12 -32.84
CA PHE A 62 34.66 19.82 -34.08
C PHE A 62 35.41 21.14 -33.81
N VAL A 63 34.91 21.96 -32.87
CA VAL A 63 35.58 23.19 -32.45
C VAL A 63 36.97 22.90 -31.87
N ALA A 64 37.08 21.89 -31.01
CA ALA A 64 38.36 21.47 -30.44
C ALA A 64 39.36 21.02 -31.52
N TYR A 65 38.88 20.34 -32.56
CA TYR A 65 39.70 19.92 -33.71
C TYR A 65 40.17 21.11 -34.56
N THR A 66 39.29 22.08 -34.85
CA THR A 66 39.66 23.26 -35.66
C THR A 66 40.65 24.19 -34.95
N GLU A 67 40.57 24.29 -33.63
CA GLU A 67 41.46 25.14 -32.80
C GLU A 67 42.75 24.44 -32.34
N GLN A 68 42.86 23.12 -32.57
CA GLN A 68 44.08 22.36 -32.34
C GLN A 68 45.25 22.89 -33.18
N VAL A 69 44.95 23.56 -34.30
CA VAL A 69 45.93 24.18 -35.20
C VAL A 69 46.60 25.43 -34.57
N THR A 70 46.03 26.01 -33.50
CA THR A 70 46.46 27.32 -32.97
C THR A 70 46.97 27.33 -31.53
N THR A 71 46.80 26.28 -30.71
CA THR A 71 47.21 26.30 -29.27
C THR A 71 47.75 24.96 -28.72
N GLN A 72 48.66 25.00 -27.73
CA GLN A 72 49.35 23.81 -27.15
C GLN A 72 48.51 22.94 -26.19
N ASN A 73 47.37 23.42 -25.67
CA ASN A 73 46.55 22.69 -24.67
C ASN A 73 45.38 21.93 -25.32
N VAL A 74 45.72 20.94 -26.14
CA VAL A 74 44.75 20.17 -26.94
C VAL A 74 43.91 19.22 -26.08
N LEU A 75 44.55 18.53 -25.12
CA LEU A 75 43.90 17.53 -24.26
C LEU A 75 42.76 18.09 -23.39
N SER A 76 42.94 19.28 -22.81
CA SER A 76 41.92 19.88 -21.95
C SER A 76 40.64 20.25 -22.72
N ARG A 77 40.75 20.65 -23.99
CA ARG A 77 39.59 20.99 -24.83
C ARG A 77 38.77 19.77 -25.20
N TYR A 78 39.42 18.65 -25.54
CA TYR A 78 38.70 17.39 -25.75
C TYR A 78 38.00 16.90 -24.49
N ILE A 79 38.62 17.04 -23.31
CA ILE A 79 37.98 16.72 -22.03
C ILE A 79 36.72 17.57 -21.81
N VAL A 80 36.80 18.88 -22.07
CA VAL A 80 35.65 19.80 -21.97
C VAL A 80 34.57 19.46 -22.99
N ALA A 81 34.91 19.01 -24.19
CA ALA A 81 33.96 18.60 -25.22
C ALA A 81 33.27 17.26 -24.93
N ILE A 82 33.96 16.33 -24.26
CA ILE A 82 33.44 14.98 -23.94
C ILE A 82 32.57 14.98 -22.68
N LEU A 83 32.85 15.85 -21.70
CA LEU A 83 32.08 15.96 -20.45
C LEU A 83 30.56 16.14 -20.66
N PRO A 84 30.08 17.04 -21.55
CA PRO A 84 28.67 17.17 -21.89
C PRO A 84 28.06 15.90 -22.48
N ILE A 85 28.82 15.17 -23.32
CA ILE A 85 28.37 13.92 -23.93
C ILE A 85 28.09 12.89 -22.85
N LEU A 86 29.03 12.69 -21.94
CA LEU A 86 28.90 11.75 -20.84
C LEU A 86 27.73 12.12 -19.92
N PHE A 87 27.55 13.41 -19.64
CA PHE A 87 26.46 13.90 -18.80
C PHE A 87 25.08 13.64 -19.42
N PHE A 88 24.86 14.07 -20.67
CA PHE A 88 23.56 13.94 -21.34
C PHE A 88 23.24 12.48 -21.73
N CYS A 89 24.23 11.71 -22.22
CA CYS A 89 24.05 10.28 -22.49
C CYS A 89 23.82 9.47 -21.21
N GLY A 90 24.45 9.88 -20.09
CA GLY A 90 24.22 9.27 -18.77
C GLY A 90 22.79 9.47 -18.29
N ILE A 91 22.27 10.70 -18.39
CA ILE A 91 20.87 11.02 -18.05
C ILE A 91 19.90 10.26 -18.97
N GLY A 92 20.15 10.24 -20.28
CA GLY A 92 19.30 9.53 -21.22
C GLY A 92 19.25 8.01 -20.97
N SER A 93 20.41 7.43 -20.66
CA SER A 93 20.55 6.01 -20.29
C SER A 93 19.81 5.68 -18.99
N PHE A 94 19.85 6.57 -17.99
CA PHE A 94 19.06 6.42 -16.76
C PHE A 94 17.55 6.32 -17.04
N PHE A 95 17.01 7.19 -17.91
CA PHE A 95 15.60 7.16 -18.29
C PHE A 95 15.21 5.89 -19.06
N LEU A 96 16.07 5.42 -19.97
CA LEU A 96 15.86 4.16 -20.68
C LEU A 96 15.87 2.95 -19.73
N ILE A 97 16.82 2.89 -18.80
CA ILE A 97 16.90 1.81 -17.79
C ILE A 97 15.61 1.77 -16.94
N GLN A 98 15.12 2.93 -16.50
CA GLN A 98 13.86 3.01 -15.74
C GLN A 98 12.66 2.55 -16.57
N PHE A 99 12.62 2.90 -17.85
CA PHE A 99 11.57 2.46 -18.76
C PHE A 99 11.56 0.93 -18.94
N PHE A 100 12.70 0.31 -19.23
CA PHE A 100 12.81 -1.15 -19.37
C PHE A 100 12.49 -1.90 -18.07
N LYS A 101 12.95 -1.38 -16.91
CA LYS A 101 12.56 -1.93 -15.60
C LYS A 101 11.04 -1.86 -15.40
N GLY A 102 10.42 -0.76 -15.79
CA GLY A 102 8.97 -0.57 -15.75
C GLY A 102 8.21 -1.57 -16.63
N ILE A 103 8.68 -1.84 -17.85
CA ILE A 103 8.10 -2.86 -18.75
C ILE A 103 8.21 -4.25 -18.12
N LYS A 104 9.40 -4.67 -17.69
CA LYS A 104 9.59 -6.00 -17.06
C LYS A 104 8.68 -6.20 -15.84
N LYS A 105 8.52 -5.15 -15.03
CA LYS A 105 7.60 -5.17 -13.88
C LYS A 105 6.14 -5.28 -14.31
N TYR A 106 5.74 -4.59 -15.37
CA TYR A 106 4.38 -4.67 -15.91
C TYR A 106 4.08 -6.08 -16.45
N ASP A 107 4.98 -6.65 -17.26
CA ASP A 107 4.78 -7.98 -17.85
C ASP A 107 4.70 -9.08 -16.79
N THR A 108 5.57 -9.00 -15.77
CA THR A 108 5.52 -9.94 -14.64
C THR A 108 4.23 -9.81 -13.84
N LEU A 109 3.72 -8.59 -13.62
CA LEU A 109 2.42 -8.38 -12.99
C LEU A 109 1.27 -8.88 -13.87
N GLN A 110 1.33 -8.67 -15.18
CA GLN A 110 0.31 -9.14 -16.11
C GLN A 110 0.25 -10.67 -16.17
N LYS A 111 1.40 -11.34 -16.18
CA LYS A 111 1.49 -12.81 -16.15
C LYS A 111 0.88 -13.36 -14.85
N LYS A 112 1.25 -12.80 -13.70
CA LYS A 112 0.66 -13.17 -12.41
C LYS A 112 -0.86 -12.95 -12.39
N ASN A 113 -1.33 -11.82 -12.91
CA ASN A 113 -2.77 -11.53 -12.97
C ASN A 113 -3.52 -12.52 -13.87
N LYS A 114 -2.95 -12.97 -14.99
CA LYS A 114 -3.53 -14.02 -15.83
C LYS A 114 -3.57 -15.38 -15.12
N GLU A 115 -2.48 -15.78 -14.47
CA GLU A 115 -2.44 -17.01 -13.66
C GLU A 115 -3.51 -16.98 -12.54
N LEU A 116 -3.69 -15.82 -11.90
CA LEU A 116 -4.73 -15.60 -10.89
C LEU A 116 -6.15 -15.64 -11.47
N GLN A 117 -6.37 -15.12 -12.68
CA GLN A 117 -7.67 -15.23 -13.35
C GLN A 117 -8.03 -16.69 -13.63
N LEU A 118 -7.07 -17.49 -14.11
CA LEU A 118 -7.26 -18.92 -14.34
C LEU A 118 -7.55 -19.67 -13.03
N LEU A 119 -6.81 -19.35 -11.95
CA LEU A 119 -7.08 -19.90 -10.62
C LEU A 119 -8.48 -19.51 -10.12
N ARG A 120 -8.90 -18.26 -10.36
CA ARG A 120 -10.25 -17.79 -10.00
C ARG A 120 -11.33 -18.56 -10.75
N GLU A 121 -11.17 -18.77 -12.06
CA GLU A 121 -12.09 -19.57 -12.85
C GLU A 121 -12.13 -21.02 -12.37
N GLN A 122 -10.97 -21.64 -12.16
CA GLN A 122 -10.87 -23.02 -11.69
C GLN A 122 -11.50 -23.20 -10.29
N ASP A 123 -11.19 -22.31 -9.34
CA ASP A 123 -11.72 -22.38 -7.98
C ASP A 123 -13.21 -21.99 -7.94
N SER A 124 -13.69 -21.11 -8.83
CA SER A 124 -15.14 -20.85 -9.01
C SER A 124 -15.90 -22.08 -9.48
N LEU A 125 -15.29 -22.95 -10.30
CA LEU A 125 -15.88 -24.22 -10.69
C LEU A 125 -16.03 -25.16 -9.48
N LYS A 126 -15.05 -25.18 -8.57
CA LYS A 126 -15.10 -25.97 -7.33
C LYS A 126 -16.17 -25.48 -6.36
N LEU A 127 -16.57 -24.21 -6.46
CA LEU A 127 -17.63 -23.61 -5.65
C LEU A 127 -19.03 -24.03 -6.10
N LYS A 128 -19.24 -24.29 -7.41
CA LYS A 128 -20.55 -24.69 -7.97
C LYS A 128 -21.35 -25.72 -7.13
N PRO A 129 -20.78 -26.85 -6.71
CA PRO A 129 -21.53 -27.84 -5.91
C PRO A 129 -21.97 -27.31 -4.53
N TYR A 130 -21.28 -26.31 -3.97
CA TYR A 130 -21.59 -25.77 -2.65
C TYR A 130 -22.59 -24.59 -2.70
N ILE A 131 -22.86 -23.99 -3.87
CA ILE A 131 -23.71 -22.79 -4.00
C ILE A 131 -25.12 -23.03 -3.46
N GLN A 132 -25.71 -24.19 -3.73
CA GLN A 132 -27.07 -24.48 -3.28
C GLN A 132 -27.13 -24.63 -1.75
N SER A 133 -26.20 -25.37 -1.16
CA SER A 133 -26.09 -25.49 0.30
C SER A 133 -25.74 -24.16 0.95
N TYR A 134 -24.90 -23.35 0.31
CA TYR A 134 -24.55 -22.01 0.78
C TYR A 134 -25.80 -21.14 0.88
N LYS A 135 -26.63 -21.05 -0.18
CA LYS A 135 -27.87 -20.27 -0.14
C LYS A 135 -28.87 -20.79 0.89
N LYS A 136 -28.92 -22.12 1.08
CA LYS A 136 -29.77 -22.73 2.09
C LYS A 136 -29.36 -22.28 3.50
N TYR A 137 -28.09 -22.43 3.86
CA TYR A 137 -27.61 -22.06 5.18
C TYR A 137 -27.58 -20.55 5.39
N GLU A 138 -27.41 -19.75 4.35
CA GLU A 138 -27.52 -18.29 4.42
C GLU A 138 -28.91 -17.82 4.89
N ALA A 139 -29.97 -18.55 4.50
CA ALA A 139 -31.34 -18.25 4.92
C ALA A 139 -31.65 -18.74 6.35
N GLU A 140 -30.99 -19.80 6.81
CA GLU A 140 -31.27 -20.45 8.12
C GLU A 140 -30.34 -19.96 9.24
N PHE A 141 -29.12 -19.55 8.91
CA PHE A 141 -28.08 -19.19 9.88
C PHE A 141 -28.05 -17.67 10.13
N PRO A 142 -27.80 -17.19 11.37
CA PRO A 142 -27.73 -15.76 11.63
C PRO A 142 -26.64 -15.07 10.81
N ILE A 143 -27.04 -14.08 10.00
CA ILE A 143 -26.15 -13.41 9.03
C ILE A 143 -24.92 -12.77 9.68
N GLU A 144 -25.05 -12.29 10.92
CA GLU A 144 -23.99 -11.70 11.74
C GLU A 144 -22.82 -12.66 12.07
N PHE A 145 -23.06 -13.97 11.95
CA PHE A 145 -22.08 -15.04 12.19
C PHE A 145 -21.85 -15.91 10.96
N TYR A 146 -22.46 -15.57 9.81
CA TYR A 146 -22.41 -16.39 8.60
C TYR A 146 -21.11 -16.15 7.81
N ASN A 147 -19.99 -16.48 8.44
CA ASN A 147 -18.67 -16.57 7.83
C ASN A 147 -17.89 -17.73 8.46
N TYR A 148 -16.91 -18.26 7.74
CA TYR A 148 -16.19 -19.47 8.16
C TYR A 148 -15.50 -19.32 9.52
N ARG A 149 -14.87 -18.16 9.80
CA ARG A 149 -14.12 -17.94 11.05
C ARG A 149 -15.04 -17.94 12.27
N ASP A 150 -16.20 -17.32 12.16
CA ASP A 150 -17.18 -17.29 13.25
C ASP A 150 -17.81 -18.66 13.46
N VAL A 151 -18.12 -19.40 12.40
CA VAL A 151 -18.62 -20.78 12.50
C VAL A 151 -17.60 -21.70 13.19
N VAL A 152 -16.31 -21.57 12.88
CA VAL A 152 -15.23 -22.29 13.61
C VAL A 152 -15.17 -21.86 15.07
N SER A 153 -15.35 -20.56 15.35
CA SER A 153 -15.35 -20.04 16.72
C SER A 153 -16.52 -20.59 17.53
N LEU A 154 -17.73 -20.63 16.96
CA LEU A 154 -18.92 -21.24 17.55
C LEU A 154 -18.71 -22.74 17.79
N TYR A 155 -18.15 -23.45 16.81
CA TYR A 155 -17.84 -24.87 16.96
C TYR A 155 -16.89 -25.10 18.13
N ASN A 156 -15.85 -24.27 18.26
CA ASN A 156 -14.90 -24.36 19.35
C ASN A 156 -15.52 -24.01 20.71
N LEU A 157 -16.41 -23.03 20.80
CA LEU A 157 -17.13 -22.70 22.05
C LEU A 157 -17.88 -23.93 22.59
N ILE A 158 -18.62 -24.62 21.72
CA ILE A 158 -19.39 -25.81 22.09
C ILE A 158 -18.47 -27.01 22.36
N LYS A 159 -17.43 -27.20 21.55
CA LYS A 159 -16.46 -28.29 21.72
C LYS A 159 -15.67 -28.16 23.02
N THR A 160 -15.32 -26.95 23.42
CA THR A 160 -14.55 -26.66 24.65
C THR A 160 -15.41 -26.48 25.89
N GLN A 161 -16.73 -26.75 25.81
CA GLN A 161 -17.67 -26.60 26.94
C GLN A 161 -17.77 -25.16 27.48
N GLN A 162 -17.45 -24.17 26.65
CA GLN A 162 -17.70 -22.75 26.97
C GLN A 162 -19.14 -22.34 26.66
N ALA A 163 -19.89 -23.20 25.97
CA ALA A 163 -21.32 -23.11 25.72
C ALA A 163 -21.89 -24.52 25.55
N ASP A 164 -23.07 -24.79 26.10
CA ASP A 164 -23.69 -26.11 26.06
C ASP A 164 -24.44 -26.37 24.75
N ASN A 165 -24.92 -25.29 24.11
CA ASN A 165 -25.70 -25.36 22.88
C ASN A 165 -25.42 -24.18 21.95
N LEU A 166 -25.97 -24.27 20.73
CA LEU A 166 -25.77 -23.26 19.70
C LEU A 166 -26.28 -21.86 20.09
N LYS A 167 -27.41 -21.77 20.80
CA LYS A 167 -28.00 -20.50 21.24
C LYS A 167 -27.07 -19.77 22.22
N GLU A 168 -26.51 -20.51 23.17
CA GLU A 168 -25.54 -19.98 24.12
C GLU A 168 -24.23 -19.60 23.43
N ALA A 169 -23.73 -20.43 22.51
CA ALA A 169 -22.52 -20.13 21.74
C ALA A 169 -22.65 -18.81 20.95
N PHE A 170 -23.81 -18.56 20.33
CA PHE A 170 -24.11 -17.28 19.68
C PHE A 170 -24.07 -16.11 20.66
N GLN A 171 -24.68 -16.26 21.83
CA GLN A 171 -24.70 -15.21 22.84
C GLN A 171 -23.29 -14.89 23.36
N VAL A 172 -22.49 -15.92 23.66
CA VAL A 172 -21.09 -15.76 24.09
C VAL A 172 -20.28 -15.05 23.01
N LEU A 173 -20.41 -15.48 21.75
CA LEU A 173 -19.67 -14.86 20.65
C LEU A 173 -20.11 -13.41 20.41
N ARG A 174 -21.41 -13.11 20.49
CA ARG A 174 -21.96 -11.75 20.38
C ARG A 174 -21.38 -10.83 21.45
N THR A 175 -21.40 -11.28 22.72
CA THR A 175 -20.84 -10.51 23.83
C THR A 175 -19.35 -10.25 23.64
N ARG A 176 -18.58 -11.26 23.20
CA ARG A 176 -17.14 -11.09 22.90
C ARG A 176 -16.91 -10.05 21.81
N LYS A 177 -17.66 -10.10 20.70
CA LYS A 177 -17.55 -9.09 19.62
C LYS A 177 -17.89 -7.70 20.11
N PHE A 178 -18.99 -7.55 20.87
CA PHE A 178 -19.39 -6.26 21.43
C PHE A 178 -18.30 -5.68 22.34
N GLN A 179 -17.72 -6.49 23.23
CA GLN A 179 -16.62 -6.06 24.09
C GLN A 179 -15.38 -5.62 23.29
N GLN A 180 -15.03 -6.36 22.24
CA GLN A 180 -13.93 -6.00 21.34
C GLN A 180 -14.18 -4.66 20.64
N GLU A 181 -15.38 -4.43 20.11
CA GLU A 181 -15.75 -3.16 19.48
C GLU A 181 -15.66 -1.99 20.47
N GLN A 182 -16.15 -2.17 21.70
CA GLN A 182 -16.08 -1.13 22.72
C GLN A 182 -14.64 -0.81 23.11
N GLN A 183 -13.78 -1.84 23.24
CA GLN A 183 -12.36 -1.64 23.52
C GLN A 183 -11.66 -0.90 22.38
N GLN A 184 -11.96 -1.23 21.12
CA GLN A 184 -11.40 -0.55 19.96
C GLN A 184 -11.82 0.93 19.92
N LYS A 185 -13.11 1.22 20.18
CA LYS A 185 -13.61 2.59 20.27
C LYS A 185 -12.90 3.35 21.40
N LEU A 186 -12.75 2.76 22.57
CA LEU A 186 -12.04 3.38 23.69
C LEU A 186 -10.58 3.70 23.35
N ASN A 187 -9.87 2.75 22.75
CA ASN A 187 -8.49 2.95 22.30
C ASN A 187 -8.39 4.11 21.28
N SER A 188 -9.34 4.19 20.34
CA SER A 188 -9.38 5.28 19.35
C SER A 188 -9.63 6.66 19.99
N ILE A 189 -10.51 6.73 20.99
CA ILE A 189 -10.78 7.95 21.75
C ILE A 189 -9.54 8.39 22.52
N GLN A 190 -8.86 7.47 23.21
CA GLN A 190 -7.61 7.76 23.92
C GLN A 190 -6.52 8.28 22.98
N GLN A 191 -6.38 7.69 21.79
CA GLN A 191 -5.45 8.17 20.78
C GLN A 191 -5.79 9.59 20.32
N GLN A 192 -7.07 9.88 20.08
CA GLN A 192 -7.50 11.23 19.69
C GLN A 192 -7.26 12.25 20.81
N GLN A 193 -7.55 11.90 22.08
CA GLN A 193 -7.27 12.75 23.24
C GLN A 193 -5.78 13.08 23.36
N ASN A 194 -4.90 12.08 23.20
CA ASN A 194 -3.45 12.29 23.19
C ASN A 194 -3.02 13.25 22.07
N ILE A 195 -3.61 13.15 20.88
CA ILE A 195 -3.32 14.08 19.77
C ILE A 195 -3.81 15.50 20.10
N ILE A 196 -5.01 15.65 20.65
CA ILE A 196 -5.56 16.95 21.04
C ILE A 196 -4.67 17.61 22.10
N GLN A 197 -4.25 16.87 23.13
CA GLN A 197 -3.37 17.37 24.18
C GLN A 197 -2.01 17.83 23.63
N ARG A 198 -1.42 17.04 22.72
CA ARG A 198 -0.17 17.44 22.03
C ARG A 198 -0.35 18.73 21.22
N LYS A 199 -1.47 18.87 20.51
CA LYS A 199 -1.79 20.09 19.74
C LYS A 199 -1.97 21.31 20.65
N GLN A 200 -2.63 21.15 21.81
CA GLN A 200 -2.76 22.21 22.81
C GLN A 200 -1.40 22.64 23.35
N ASN A 201 -0.53 21.69 23.72
CA ASN A 201 0.82 21.98 24.19
C ASN A 201 1.65 22.71 23.11
N LEU A 202 1.59 22.27 21.85
CA LEU A 202 2.26 22.95 20.74
C LEU A 202 1.73 24.37 20.52
N SER A 203 0.42 24.56 20.63
CA SER A 203 -0.20 25.89 20.55
C SER A 203 0.31 26.82 21.65
N LEU A 204 0.34 26.33 22.90
CA LEU A 204 0.85 27.09 24.05
C LEU A 204 2.34 27.45 23.86
N VAL A 205 3.17 26.50 23.44
CA VAL A 205 4.59 26.77 23.13
C VAL A 205 4.73 27.82 22.02
N SER A 206 3.92 27.71 20.96
CA SER A 206 3.91 28.71 19.87
C SER A 206 3.54 30.11 20.37
N GLN A 207 2.49 30.23 21.20
CA GLN A 207 2.08 31.49 21.81
C GLN A 207 3.18 32.10 22.69
N LEU A 208 3.85 31.29 23.51
CA LEU A 208 4.96 31.73 24.35
C LEU A 208 6.14 32.23 23.51
N LEU A 209 6.50 31.51 22.43
CA LEU A 209 7.57 31.92 21.52
C LEU A 209 7.23 33.24 20.80
N MET A 210 5.99 33.39 20.33
CA MET A 210 5.53 34.64 19.69
C MET A 210 5.54 35.81 20.68
N SER A 211 5.05 35.61 21.90
CA SER A 211 5.06 36.64 22.95
C SER A 211 6.49 37.05 23.31
N ASN A 212 7.40 36.09 23.50
CA ASN A 212 8.80 36.40 23.77
C ASN A 212 9.44 37.19 22.62
N LYS A 213 9.20 36.79 21.37
CA LYS A 213 9.70 37.51 20.19
C LYS A 213 9.15 38.93 20.10
N GLN A 214 7.86 39.13 20.37
CA GLN A 214 7.25 40.46 20.43
C GLN A 214 7.90 41.31 21.52
N ASN A 215 8.11 40.76 22.71
CA ASN A 215 8.75 41.45 23.82
C ASN A 215 10.19 41.86 23.51
N THR A 216 10.98 41.01 22.84
CA THR A 216 12.35 41.37 22.41
C THR A 216 12.32 42.46 21.35
N MET A 217 11.44 42.36 20.34
CA MET A 217 11.29 43.40 19.32
C MET A 217 10.89 44.75 19.94
N GLN A 218 9.97 44.75 20.91
CA GLN A 218 9.54 45.96 21.59
C GLN A 218 10.67 46.60 22.40
N LYS A 219 11.50 45.79 23.06
CA LYS A 219 12.70 46.28 23.78
C LYS A 219 13.70 46.92 22.81
N ASP A 220 13.93 46.32 21.65
CA ASP A 220 14.85 46.85 20.65
C ASP A 220 14.33 48.16 20.04
N ILE A 221 13.02 48.24 19.72
CA ILE A 221 12.37 49.49 19.30
C ILE A 221 12.51 50.58 20.36
N ASN A 222 12.29 50.24 21.63
CA ASN A 222 12.40 51.21 22.72
C ASN A 222 13.84 51.69 22.94
N LYS A 223 14.85 50.85 22.68
CA LYS A 223 16.26 51.27 22.69
C LYS A 223 16.59 52.20 21.52
N LEU A 224 16.04 51.92 20.33
CA LEU A 224 16.23 52.76 19.14
C LEU A 224 15.58 54.15 19.31
N LYS A 225 14.42 54.24 19.94
CA LYS A 225 13.73 55.52 20.23
C LYS A 225 14.42 56.40 21.28
N LYS A 226 15.34 55.84 22.07
CA LYS A 226 16.08 56.57 23.12
C LYS A 226 17.44 57.11 22.65
N ARG A 227 17.78 56.93 21.38
CA ARG A 227 18.92 57.54 20.70
C ARG A 227 18.43 58.67 19.81
#